data_AF-A0A1G0GVA0-F1
#
_entry.id   AF-A0A1G0GVA0-F1
#
_cell.length_a   1.000
_cell.length_b   1.000
_cell.length_c   1.000
_cell.angle_alpha   90.00
_cell.angle_beta   90.00
_cell.angle_gamma   90.00
#
_symmetry.space_group_name_H-M   'P 1'
#
loop_
_entity.id
_entity.type
_entity.pdbx_description
1 polymer ?
#
loop_
_entity_poly.entity_id
_entity_poly.type
_entity_poly.pdbx_seq_one_letter_code
_entity_poly.pdbx_strand_id
1 'polypeptide(L)' 'MTPTGNVNCRLTYRDDTLILLMFRHGLRVGEIVSLRWDQIDLRQGLLHVHRLKNGIASTHPLRGIELRTLKMSSKV' A
#
# COMPACT_ATOMS: atom_id res chain seq x y z
N MET A 1 1.37 -5.03 24.91
CA MET A 1 0.01 -5.54 25.19
C MET A 1 -0.58 -5.99 23.86
N THR A 2 -0.20 -7.18 23.40
CA THR A 2 -0.69 -7.78 22.15
C THR A 2 -1.85 -8.72 22.48
N PRO A 3 -3.08 -8.50 21.99
CA PRO A 3 -4.10 -9.52 22.10
C PRO A 3 -3.78 -10.64 21.10
N THR A 4 -3.45 -11.81 21.65
CA THR A 4 -3.39 -13.08 20.94
C THR A 4 -4.76 -13.38 20.34
N GLY A 5 -4.86 -13.35 19.01
CA GLY A 5 -6.00 -13.84 18.27
C GLY A 5 -5.47 -14.63 17.09
N ASN A 6 -5.94 -15.86 16.91
CA ASN A 6 -5.71 -16.64 15.69
C ASN A 6 -6.43 -15.96 14.53
N VAL A 7 -5.83 -14.89 14.01
CA VAL A 7 -6.32 -14.14 12.86
C VAL A 7 -5.65 -14.73 11.64
N ASN A 8 -6.39 -15.00 10.57
CA ASN A 8 -5.81 -15.41 9.29
C ASN A 8 -4.69 -14.43 8.92
N CYS A 9 -3.42 -14.81 9.15
CA CYS A 9 -2.26 -13.90 9.25
C CYS A 9 -1.94 -13.11 7.96
N ARG A 10 -2.71 -13.38 6.90
CA ARG A 10 -2.62 -12.73 5.59
C ARG A 10 -3.47 -11.46 5.51
N LEU A 11 -4.65 -11.47 6.14
CA LEU A 11 -5.59 -10.35 6.07
C LEU A 11 -5.06 -9.18 6.88
N THR A 12 -4.61 -9.42 8.12
CA THR A 12 -3.97 -8.43 8.98
C THR A 12 -2.75 -7.78 8.32
N TYR A 13 -1.85 -8.57 7.72
CA TYR A 13 -0.69 -8.02 7.01
C TYR A 13 -1.07 -7.13 5.82
N ARG A 14 -2.14 -7.50 5.11
CA ARG A 14 -2.66 -6.71 3.99
C ARG A 14 -3.26 -5.41 4.47
N ASP A 15 -4.08 -5.43 5.52
CA ASP A 15 -4.72 -4.26 6.10
C ASP A 15 -3.69 -3.29 6.69
N ASP A 16 -2.68 -3.79 7.42
CA ASP A 16 -1.56 -2.98 7.93
C ASP A 16 -0.78 -2.29 6.78
N THR A 17 -0.54 -3.02 5.69
CA THR A 17 0.11 -2.44 4.49
C THR A 17 -0.77 -1.36 3.87
N LEU A 18 -2.07 -1.62 3.76
CA LEU A 18 -3.06 -0.71 3.18
C LEU A 18 -3.10 0.61 3.96
N ILE A 19 -3.22 0.51 5.30
CA ILE A 19 -3.26 1.66 6.21
C ILE A 19 -1.97 2.47 6.15
N LEU A 20 -0.81 1.80 6.11
CA LEU A 20 0.49 2.47 5.99
C LEU A 20 0.60 3.27 4.69
N LEU A 21 0.16 2.70 3.56
CA LEU A 21 0.18 3.37 2.26
C LEU A 21 -0.81 4.53 2.21
N MET A 22 -2.01 4.37 2.76
CA MET A 22 -2.99 5.47 2.89
C MET A 22 -2.41 6.64 3.68
N PHE A 23 -1.83 6.36 4.84
CA PHE A 23 -1.33 7.40 5.75
C PHE A 23 -0.17 8.17 5.14
N ARG A 24 0.75 7.50 4.44
CA ARG A 24 1.96 8.13 3.91
C ARG A 24 1.77 8.84 2.59
N HIS A 25 0.87 8.34 1.74
CA HIS A 25 0.63 8.89 0.40
C HIS A 25 -0.68 9.66 0.30
N GLY A 26 -1.45 9.75 1.39
CA GLY A 26 -2.74 10.44 1.42
C GLY A 26 -3.75 9.82 0.47
N LEU A 27 -3.70 8.50 0.26
CA LEU A 27 -4.63 7.80 -0.63
C LEU A 27 -6.01 7.76 -0.01
N ARG A 28 -7.04 8.08 -0.80
CA ARG A 28 -8.43 7.88 -0.40
C ARG A 28 -8.78 6.40 -0.50
N VAL A 29 -9.81 5.97 0.23
CA VAL A 29 -10.33 4.59 0.18
C VAL A 29 -10.59 4.14 -1.26
N GLY A 30 -11.25 4.97 -2.08
CA GLY A 30 -11.51 4.65 -3.49
C GLY A 30 -10.26 4.53 -4.36
N GLU A 31 -9.19 5.27 -4.03
CA GLU A 31 -7.92 5.24 -4.76
C GLU A 31 -7.14 3.97 -4.41
N ILE A 32 -7.11 3.55 -3.15
CA ILE A 32 -6.40 2.33 -2.77
C ILE A 32 -7.13 1.05 -3.22
N VAL A 33 -8.47 1.06 -3.20
CA VAL A 33 -9.28 -0.08 -3.68
C VAL A 33 -9.11 -0.26 -5.19
N SER A 34 -8.82 0.82 -5.91
CA SER A 34 -8.55 0.81 -7.35
C SER A 34 -7.06 0.70 -7.70
N LEU A 35 -6.18 0.60 -6.69
CA LEU A 35 -4.74 0.57 -6.88
C LEU A 35 -4.31 -0.74 -7.56
N ARG A 36 -3.50 -0.63 -8.61
CA ARG A 36 -2.99 -1.79 -9.36
C ARG A 36 -1.50 -2.00 -9.08
N TRP A 37 -1.05 -3.26 -9.16
CA TRP A 37 0.39 -3.58 -9.05
C TRP A 37 1.23 -2.93 -10.14
N ASP A 38 0.65 -2.66 -11.31
CA ASP A 38 1.28 -1.91 -12.41
C ASP A 38 1.70 -0.49 -12.00
N GLN A 39 1.00 0.11 -11.03
CA GLN A 39 1.31 1.44 -10.49
C GLN A 39 2.41 1.40 -9.41
N ILE A 40 2.85 0.21 -8.98
CA ILE A 40 3.82 0.03 -7.92
C ILE A 40 5.11 -0.51 -8.53
N ASP A 41 6.10 0.38 -8.72
CA ASP A 41 7.43 -0.05 -9.14
C ASP A 41 8.25 -0.46 -7.90
N LEU A 42 8.29 -1.76 -7.64
CA LEU A 42 9.08 -2.34 -6.54
C LEU A 42 10.60 -2.30 -6.80
N ARG A 43 11.04 -2.09 -8.05
CA ARG A 43 12.47 -2.05 -8.41
C ARG A 43 13.06 -0.66 -8.19
N GLN A 44 12.32 0.37 -8.59
CA GLN A 44 12.67 1.77 -8.40
C GLN A 44 12.16 2.33 -7.07
N GLY A 45 11.20 1.66 -6.44
CA GLY A 45 10.55 2.14 -5.22
C GLY A 45 9.68 3.35 -5.48
N LEU A 46 8.88 3.31 -6.53
CA LEU A 46 7.98 4.39 -6.90
C LEU A 46 6.52 3.91 -6.88
N LEU A 47 5.64 4.80 -6.42
CA LEU A 47 4.20 4.60 -6.41
C LEU A 47 3.56 5.66 -7.31
N HIS A 48 2.97 5.21 -8.41
CA HIS A 48 2.23 6.07 -9.34
C HIS A 48 0.78 6.19 -8.89
N VAL A 49 0.42 7.32 -8.29
CA VAL A 49 -0.93 7.54 -7.78
C VAL A 49 -1.78 8.24 -8.81
N HIS A 50 -2.76 7.53 -9.35
CA HIS A 50 -3.78 8.11 -10.22
C HIS A 50 -4.97 8.57 -9.37
N ARG A 51 -5.10 9.88 -9.18
CA ARG A 51 -6.16 10.47 -8.37
C ARG A 51 -7.47 10.50 -9.15
N LEU A 52 -8.51 9.85 -8.63
CA LEU A 52 -9.81 9.70 -9.31
C LEU A 52 -10.60 11.02 -9.39
N LYS A 53 -10.42 11.93 -8.43
CA LYS A 53 -11.22 13.16 -8.34
C LYS A 53 -10.34 14.38 -8.60
N ASN A 54 -10.20 14.76 -9.87
CA ASN A 54 -9.58 16.00 -10.33
C ASN A 54 -8.16 16.27 -9.79
N GLY A 55 -7.43 15.20 -9.44
CA GLY A 55 -6.08 15.31 -8.90
C GLY A 55 -5.05 15.02 -9.98
N ILE A 56 -3.96 15.77 -9.96
CA ILE A 56 -2.81 15.53 -10.84
C ILE A 56 -2.21 14.18 -10.43
N ALA A 57 -1.92 13.33 -11.41
CA ALA A 57 -1.22 12.07 -11.16
C ALA A 57 0.17 12.39 -10.61
N SER A 58 0.50 11.82 -9.45
CA SER A 58 1.75 12.10 -8.76
C SER A 58 2.50 10.82 -8.49
N THR A 59 3.82 10.90 -8.65
CA THR A 59 4.72 9.79 -8.30
C THR A 59 5.26 10.02 -6.91
N HIS A 60 5.01 9.07 -6.01
CA HIS A 60 5.46 9.12 -4.64
C HIS A 60 6.59 8.11 -4.40
N PRO A 61 7.69 8.48 -3.74
CA PRO A 61 8.76 7.54 -3.41
C PRO A 61 8.32 6.61 -2.27
N LEU A 62 8.48 5.31 -2.48
CA LEU A 62 8.31 4.26 -1.48
C LEU A 62 9.62 4.12 -0.69
N ARG A 63 9.54 4.22 0.64
CA ARG A 63 10.70 3.98 1.51
C ARG A 63 10.85 2.49 1.84
N GLY A 64 12.02 2.11 2.34
CA GLY A 64 12.38 0.70 2.58
C GLY A 64 11.41 -0.08 3.48
N ILE A 65 10.72 0.58 4.42
CA ILE A 65 9.67 -0.05 5.23
C ILE A 65 8.48 -0.43 4.34
N GLU A 66 7.99 0.48 3.49
CA GLU A 66 6.85 0.21 2.61
C GLU A 66 7.18 -0.88 1.59
N LEU A 67 8.40 -0.88 1.03
CA LEU A 67 8.85 -1.92 0.12
C LEU A 67 8.88 -3.30 0.78
N ARG A 68 9.32 -3.37 2.05
CA ARG A 68 9.34 -4.63 2.80
C ARG A 68 7.92 -5.13 3.04
N THR A 69 7.00 -4.26 3.47
CA THR A 69 5.61 -4.63 3.74
C THR A 69 4.88 -5.04 2.46
N LEU A 70 5.06 -4.29 1.36
CA LEU A 70 4.55 -4.62 0.03
C LEU A 70 5.07 -5.97 -0.47
N LYS A 71 6.37 -6.26 -0.28
CA LYS A 71 6.98 -7.54 -0.68
C LYS A 71 6.43 -8.71 0.12
N MET A 72 6.09 -8.51 1.41
CA MET A 72 5.42 -9.53 2.21
C MET A 72 3.98 -9.76 1.76
N SER A 73 3.23 -8.69 1.45
CA SER A 73 1.85 -8.80 0.96
C SER A 73 1.72 -9.31 -0.48
N SER A 74 2.75 -9.14 -1.33
CA SER A 74 2.75 -9.57 -2.73
C SER A 74 3.12 -11.05 -2.92
N LYS A 75 3.67 -11.71 -1.89
CA LYS A 75 4.08 -13.12 -1.95
C LYS A 75 2.83 -14.01 -1.83
N VAL A 76 2.05 -14.08 -2.92
CA VAL A 76 0.97 -15.05 -3.16
C VAL A 76 1.39 -15.96 -4.31
#